data_AF-A0A139HMK5-F1
#
_entry.id   AF-A0A139HMK5-F1
#
_cell.length_a   1.000
_cell.length_b   1.000
_cell.length_c   1.000
_cell.angle_alpha   90.00
_cell.angle_beta   90.00
_cell.angle_gamma   90.00
#
_symmetry.space_group_name_H-M   'P 1'
#
loop_
_entity.id
_entity.type
_entity.pdbx_description
1 polymer ?
#
loop_
_entity_poly.entity_id
_entity_poly.type
_entity_poly.pdbx_seq_one_letter_code
_entity_poly.pdbx_strand_id
1 'polypeptide(L)'
;MAAVSTIIFSFTGTPYFFTIFAEMRVKKDYFKSLYLCQSVVFSIYAITGIMVYYFCGSYVTSPALGSAGHLIKKVAYGLGLPGLVITSMIVPAKTIFLRCLAGSRHVNSKTWQHWTVWFSCTSGVVLVAYIIASAVPGFSSLVSLIGALFGTLIVLQPYAMMWWYDERHGDSSQRNKRWYAAAMWASFIFVAGCFCTISGTWGALQKLIQAYHADAGSVWSCADNSNSK
;
A
#
# COMPACT_ATOMS: atom_id res chain seq x y z
N MET A 1 5.47 12.50 -11.11
CA MET A 1 5.25 12.14 -9.69
C MET A 1 4.25 11.01 -9.49
N ALA A 2 3.06 11.01 -10.11
CA ALA A 2 2.05 9.97 -9.87
C ALA A 2 2.56 8.52 -10.03
N ALA A 3 3.33 8.23 -11.09
CA ALA A 3 3.91 6.91 -11.29
C ALA A 3 4.87 6.49 -10.15
N VAL A 4 5.69 7.41 -9.66
CA VAL A 4 6.62 7.17 -8.54
C VAL A 4 5.82 6.86 -7.26
N SER A 5 4.76 7.61 -6.99
CA SER A 5 3.89 7.37 -5.83
C SER A 5 3.16 6.02 -5.91
N THR A 6 2.71 5.61 -7.09
CA THR A 6 2.11 4.29 -7.30
C THR A 6 3.12 3.16 -7.10
N ILE A 7 4.37 3.33 -7.54
CA ILE A 7 5.44 2.36 -7.26
C ILE A 7 5.71 2.26 -5.76
N ILE A 8 5.80 3.40 -5.06
CA ILE A 8 5.98 3.42 -3.60
C ILE A 8 4.81 2.70 -2.92
N PHE A 9 3.58 2.92 -3.38
CA PHE A 9 2.40 2.21 -2.88
C PHE A 9 2.55 0.68 -3.01
N SER A 10 3.00 0.19 -4.18
CA SER A 10 3.21 -1.24 -4.42
C SER A 10 4.20 -1.89 -3.44
N PHE A 11 5.12 -1.13 -2.86
CA PHE A 11 6.10 -1.62 -1.89
C PHE A 11 5.76 -1.27 -0.43
N THR A 12 4.53 -0.85 -0.12
CA THR A 12 4.12 -0.48 1.26
C THR A 12 4.00 -1.67 2.23
N GLY A 13 4.19 -2.90 1.76
CA GLY A 13 4.19 -4.11 2.58
C GLY A 13 5.40 -4.28 3.51
N THR A 14 6.37 -3.36 3.49
CA THR A 14 7.62 -3.49 4.27
C THR A 14 7.41 -3.69 5.79
N PRO A 15 6.45 -3.05 6.48
CA PRO A 15 6.27 -3.24 7.93
C PRO A 15 5.96 -4.68 8.34
N TYR A 16 5.40 -5.51 7.45
CA TYR A 16 5.14 -6.92 7.74
C TYR A 16 6.43 -7.73 7.96
N PHE A 17 7.56 -7.27 7.43
CA PHE A 17 8.83 -7.94 7.63
C PHE A 17 9.27 -7.97 9.09
N PHE A 18 8.88 -6.99 9.92
CA PHE A 18 9.17 -7.00 11.35
C PHE A 18 8.49 -8.16 12.07
N THR A 19 7.21 -8.41 11.77
CA THR A 19 6.46 -9.54 12.34
C THR A 19 7.05 -10.87 11.88
N ILE A 20 7.36 -10.99 10.58
CA ILE A 20 7.98 -12.20 10.03
C ILE A 20 9.35 -12.47 10.66
N PHE A 21 10.16 -11.43 10.90
CA PHE A 21 11.43 -11.56 11.59
C PHE A 21 11.26 -12.00 13.05
N ALA A 22 10.23 -11.51 13.74
CA ALA A 22 9.93 -11.89 15.11
C ALA A 22 9.49 -13.36 15.23
N GLU A 23 8.79 -13.89 14.23
CA GLU A 23 8.30 -15.28 14.19
C GLU A 23 9.32 -16.29 13.61
N MET A 24 10.40 -15.82 12.99
CA MET A 24 11.42 -16.70 12.40
C MET A 24 12.18 -17.51 13.46
N ARG A 25 12.16 -18.84 13.31
CA ARG A 25 12.93 -19.79 14.15
C ARG A 25 14.44 -19.57 14.05
N VAL A 26 14.95 -19.30 12.84
CA VAL A 26 16.38 -19.07 12.57
C VAL A 26 16.57 -17.67 11.98
N LYS A 27 16.93 -16.70 12.83
CA LYS A 27 17.08 -15.29 12.45
C LYS A 27 18.24 -15.02 11.47
N LYS A 28 19.24 -15.90 11.43
CA LYS A 28 20.42 -15.75 10.56
C LYS A 28 20.08 -15.83 9.07
N ASP A 29 19.04 -16.58 8.71
CA ASP A 29 18.61 -16.76 7.32
C ASP A 29 17.67 -15.65 6.82
N TYR A 30 17.37 -14.66 7.67
CA TYR A 30 16.45 -13.57 7.35
C TYR A 30 16.82 -12.85 6.06
N PHE A 31 18.07 -12.43 5.90
CA PHE A 31 18.51 -11.67 4.73
C PHE A 31 18.42 -12.50 3.45
N LYS A 32 18.71 -13.81 3.50
CA LYS A 32 18.59 -14.70 2.35
C LYS A 32 17.14 -14.80 1.88
N SER A 33 16.22 -15.00 2.83
CA SER A 33 14.78 -15.04 2.56
C SER A 33 14.24 -13.70 2.06
N LEU A 34 14.72 -12.58 2.63
CA LEU A 34 14.36 -11.23 2.21
C LEU A 34 14.75 -10.97 0.76
N TYR A 35 16.01 -11.21 0.39
CA TYR A 35 16.48 -10.99 -0.98
C TYR A 35 15.74 -11.86 -1.99
N LEU A 36 15.49 -13.13 -1.66
CA LEU A 36 14.71 -14.02 -2.50
C LEU A 36 13.29 -13.47 -2.70
N CYS A 37 12.57 -13.15 -1.61
CA CYS A 37 11.22 -12.60 -1.67
C CYS A 37 11.16 -11.32 -2.51
N GLN A 38 12.05 -10.37 -2.24
CA GLN A 38 12.06 -9.09 -2.93
C GLN A 38 12.41 -9.25 -4.42
N SER A 39 13.33 -10.16 -4.76
CA SER A 39 13.68 -10.43 -6.16
C SER A 39 12.52 -11.02 -6.96
N VAL A 40 11.75 -11.93 -6.35
CA VAL A 40 10.57 -12.53 -6.97
C VAL A 40 9.47 -11.49 -7.17
N VAL A 41 9.17 -10.70 -6.13
CA VAL A 41 8.16 -9.62 -6.21
C VAL A 41 8.53 -8.60 -7.29
N PHE A 42 9.79 -8.15 -7.30
CA PHE A 42 10.28 -7.22 -8.32
C PHE A 42 10.16 -7.81 -9.73
N SER A 43 10.54 -9.07 -9.91
CA SER A 43 10.45 -9.76 -11.21
C SER A 43 9.01 -9.84 -11.71
N ILE A 44 8.07 -10.21 -10.84
CA ILE A 44 6.64 -10.28 -11.18
C ILE A 44 6.11 -8.90 -11.58
N TYR A 45 6.44 -7.85 -10.82
CA TYR A 45 6.02 -6.48 -11.14
C TYR A 45 6.63 -5.98 -12.45
N ALA A 46 7.92 -6.24 -12.68
CA ALA A 46 8.59 -5.86 -13.92
C ALA A 46 7.99 -6.57 -15.13
N ILE A 47 7.84 -7.90 -15.07
CA ILE A 47 7.26 -8.69 -16.17
C ILE A 47 5.83 -8.25 -16.47
N THR A 48 5.00 -8.05 -15.44
CA THR A 48 3.61 -7.61 -15.60
C THR A 48 3.54 -6.21 -16.21
N GLY A 49 4.37 -5.28 -15.74
CA GLY A 49 4.44 -3.92 -16.27
C GLY A 49 4.90 -3.87 -17.74
N ILE A 50 5.94 -4.63 -18.09
CA ILE A 50 6.47 -4.72 -19.46
C ILE A 50 5.41 -5.32 -20.38
N MET A 51 4.76 -6.42 -19.98
CA MET A 51 3.72 -7.06 -20.79
C MET A 51 2.55 -6.12 -21.06
N VAL A 52 2.01 -5.47 -20.03
CA VAL A 52 0.88 -4.54 -20.19
C VAL A 52 1.27 -3.36 -21.08
N TYR A 53 2.47 -2.81 -20.91
CA TYR A 53 2.96 -1.71 -21.75
C TYR A 53 3.17 -2.13 -23.21
N TYR A 54 3.69 -3.34 -23.46
CA TYR A 54 3.90 -3.86 -24.81
C TYR A 54 2.58 -4.02 -25.58
N PHE A 55 1.52 -4.52 -24.93
CA PHE A 55 0.24 -4.78 -25.60
C PHE A 55 -0.71 -3.56 -25.65
N CYS A 56 -0.72 -2.72 -24.62
CA CYS A 56 -1.67 -1.60 -24.51
C CYS A 56 -1.02 -0.23 -24.77
N GLY A 57 0.31 -0.15 -24.80
CA GLY A 57 1.05 1.10 -24.99
C GLY A 57 0.74 2.15 -23.94
N SER A 58 0.62 3.41 -24.38
CA SER A 58 0.27 4.55 -23.51
C SER A 58 -1.22 4.64 -23.15
N TYR A 59 -2.08 3.80 -23.74
CA TYR A 59 -3.54 3.85 -23.56
C TYR A 59 -4.05 2.85 -22.51
N VAL A 60 -3.20 2.46 -21.55
CA VAL A 60 -3.56 1.57 -20.44
C VAL A 60 -4.63 2.22 -19.58
N THR A 61 -5.77 1.55 -19.44
CA THR A 61 -6.81 1.93 -18.49
C THR A 61 -6.33 1.66 -17.07
N SER A 62 -6.74 2.49 -16.11
CA SER A 62 -6.53 2.20 -14.69
C SER A 62 -7.85 1.78 -14.06
N PRO A 63 -7.99 0.56 -13.52
CA PRO A 63 -6.99 -0.50 -13.37
C PRO A 63 -6.61 -1.21 -14.70
N ALA A 64 -5.39 -1.76 -14.78
CA ALA A 64 -4.86 -2.39 -16.00
C ALA A 64 -5.72 -3.54 -16.54
N LEU A 65 -6.39 -4.27 -15.65
CA LEU A 65 -7.37 -5.30 -16.00
C LEU A 65 -8.53 -4.79 -16.88
N GLY A 66 -8.82 -3.49 -16.82
CA GLY A 66 -9.81 -2.84 -17.67
C GLY A 66 -9.43 -2.78 -19.15
N SER A 67 -8.15 -2.93 -19.47
CA SER A 67 -7.64 -2.92 -20.86
C SER A 67 -7.75 -4.31 -21.52
N ALA A 68 -8.08 -5.34 -20.74
CA ALA A 68 -8.35 -6.67 -21.27
C ALA A 68 -9.73 -6.72 -21.92
N GLY A 69 -9.90 -7.56 -22.96
CA GLY A 69 -11.18 -7.77 -23.61
C GLY A 69 -12.29 -8.18 -22.63
N HIS A 70 -13.56 -7.91 -22.98
CA HIS A 70 -14.72 -8.01 -22.09
C HIS A 70 -14.82 -9.34 -21.31
N LEU A 71 -14.55 -10.47 -21.98
CA LEU A 71 -14.56 -11.80 -21.36
C LEU A 71 -13.43 -11.98 -20.33
N ILE A 72 -12.19 -11.66 -20.74
CA ILE A 72 -11.00 -11.83 -19.88
C ILE A 72 -11.10 -10.93 -18.66
N LYS A 73 -11.57 -9.69 -18.84
CA LYS A 73 -11.84 -8.75 -17.75
C LYS A 73 -12.80 -9.35 -16.72
N LYS A 74 -13.97 -9.85 -17.13
CA LYS A 74 -14.97 -10.43 -16.23
C LYS A 74 -14.42 -11.64 -15.46
N VAL A 75 -13.70 -12.54 -16.15
CA VAL A 75 -13.10 -13.72 -15.50
C VAL A 75 -12.03 -13.30 -14.50
N ALA A 76 -11.14 -12.38 -14.89
CA ALA A 76 -10.05 -11.94 -14.02
C ALA A 76 -10.55 -11.17 -12.79
N TYR A 77 -11.55 -10.29 -12.95
CA TYR A 77 -12.22 -9.66 -11.80
C TYR A 77 -12.97 -10.69 -10.95
N GLY A 78 -13.66 -11.65 -11.56
CA GLY A 78 -14.36 -12.71 -10.82
C GLY A 78 -13.42 -13.56 -9.95
N LEU A 79 -12.22 -13.88 -10.44
CA LEU A 79 -11.21 -14.62 -9.69
C LEU A 79 -10.49 -13.74 -8.64
N GLY A 80 -10.23 -12.47 -8.97
CA GLY A 80 -9.47 -11.56 -8.10
C GLY A 80 -10.28 -10.97 -6.96
N LEU A 81 -11.57 -10.67 -7.18
CA LEU A 81 -12.43 -9.99 -6.21
C LEU A 81 -12.55 -10.73 -4.87
N PRO A 82 -12.75 -12.06 -4.80
CA PRO A 82 -12.80 -12.77 -3.51
C PRO A 82 -11.53 -12.56 -2.69
N GLY A 83 -10.36 -12.69 -3.33
CA GLY A 83 -9.07 -12.47 -2.67
C GLY A 83 -8.92 -11.03 -2.18
N LEU A 84 -9.28 -10.05 -3.01
CA LEU A 84 -9.23 -8.63 -2.65
C LEU A 84 -10.16 -8.30 -1.49
N VAL A 85 -11.41 -8.76 -1.51
CA VAL A 85 -12.41 -8.48 -0.46
C VAL A 85 -11.96 -9.09 0.87
N ILE A 86 -11.56 -10.36 0.87
CA ILE A 86 -11.15 -11.06 2.10
C ILE A 86 -9.91 -10.40 2.71
N THR A 87 -8.88 -10.12 1.90
CA THR A 87 -7.63 -9.55 2.42
C THR A 87 -7.78 -8.10 2.87
N SER A 88 -8.50 -7.26 2.11
CA SER A 88 -8.74 -5.85 2.45
C SER A 88 -9.61 -5.67 3.68
N MET A 89 -10.51 -6.60 3.97
CA MET A 89 -11.40 -6.54 5.13
C MET A 89 -10.73 -7.06 6.39
N ILE A 90 -10.07 -8.22 6.33
CA ILE A 90 -9.57 -8.92 7.52
C ILE A 90 -8.44 -8.14 8.20
N VAL A 91 -7.49 -7.59 7.43
CA VAL A 91 -6.30 -6.95 7.99
C VAL A 91 -6.66 -5.75 8.87
N PRO A 92 -7.36 -4.70 8.39
CA PRO A 92 -7.73 -3.55 9.21
C PRO A 92 -8.78 -3.90 10.27
N ALA A 93 -9.76 -4.77 9.98
CA ALA A 93 -10.75 -5.16 10.98
C ALA A 93 -10.10 -5.89 12.16
N LYS A 94 -9.15 -6.79 11.90
CA LYS A 94 -8.41 -7.52 12.95
C LYS A 94 -7.54 -6.59 13.78
N THR A 95 -6.85 -5.62 13.18
CA THR A 95 -6.01 -4.68 13.97
C THR A 95 -6.85 -3.79 14.88
N ILE A 96 -8.00 -3.31 14.40
CA ILE A 96 -8.95 -2.55 15.23
C ILE A 96 -9.55 -3.44 16.32
N PHE A 97 -10.01 -4.64 15.96
CA PHE A 97 -10.57 -5.62 16.90
C PHE A 97 -9.61 -5.97 18.04
N LEU A 98 -8.35 -6.27 17.71
CA LEU A 98 -7.32 -6.60 18.71
C LEU A 98 -7.01 -5.42 19.63
N ARG A 99 -7.12 -4.18 19.15
CA ARG A 99 -6.94 -2.98 19.99
C ARG A 99 -8.15 -2.71 20.88
N CYS A 100 -9.37 -2.84 20.36
CA CYS A 100 -10.60 -2.60 21.11
C CYS A 100 -10.81 -3.63 22.23
N LEU A 101 -10.38 -4.88 22.00
CA LEU A 101 -10.61 -5.99 22.93
C LEU A 101 -9.32 -6.45 23.64
N ALA A 102 -8.24 -5.66 23.53
CA ALA A 102 -6.94 -5.95 24.13
C ALA A 102 -7.07 -6.25 25.63
N GLY A 103 -6.49 -7.37 26.09
CA GLY A 103 -6.51 -7.78 27.50
C GLY A 103 -7.82 -8.41 27.99
N SER A 104 -8.83 -8.58 27.13
CA SER A 104 -10.10 -9.20 27.49
C SER A 104 -10.17 -10.70 27.15
N ARG A 105 -10.85 -11.51 27.99
CA ARG A 105 -11.12 -12.94 27.71
C ARG A 105 -11.98 -13.15 26.45
N HIS A 106 -12.69 -12.12 26.02
CA HIS A 106 -13.56 -12.11 24.85
C HIS A 106 -12.80 -12.17 23.51
N VAL A 107 -11.47 -11.99 23.49
CA VAL A 107 -10.65 -12.13 22.27
C VAL A 107 -10.66 -13.58 21.76
N ASN A 108 -10.53 -14.55 22.66
CA ASN A 108 -10.42 -15.98 22.33
C ASN A 108 -11.68 -16.79 22.69
N SER A 109 -12.71 -16.16 23.24
CA SER A 109 -13.97 -16.80 23.60
C SER A 109 -15.06 -16.49 22.58
N LYS A 110 -15.88 -17.50 22.23
CA LYS A 110 -17.07 -17.37 21.37
C LYS A 110 -18.22 -16.70 22.13
N THR A 111 -18.01 -15.47 22.60
CA THR A 111 -19.00 -14.70 23.35
C THR A 111 -19.79 -13.80 22.41
N TRP A 112 -21.00 -13.40 22.79
CA TRP A 112 -21.80 -12.47 21.98
C TRP A 112 -21.08 -11.13 21.76
N GLN A 113 -20.36 -10.64 22.78
CA GLN A 113 -19.52 -9.44 22.69
C GLN A 113 -18.41 -9.57 21.63
N HIS A 114 -17.81 -10.76 21.47
CA HIS A 114 -16.82 -11.01 20.43
C HIS A 114 -17.41 -10.79 19.03
N TRP A 115 -18.55 -11.42 18.76
CA TRP A 115 -19.22 -11.33 17.46
C TRP A 115 -19.73 -9.92 17.16
N THR A 116 -20.33 -9.23 18.14
CA THR A 116 -20.82 -7.87 17.96
C THR A 116 -19.69 -6.89 17.64
N VAL A 117 -18.57 -6.97 18.36
CA VAL A 117 -17.39 -6.12 18.09
C VAL A 117 -16.77 -6.47 16.74
N TRP A 118 -16.64 -7.76 16.42
CA TRP A 118 -16.10 -8.21 15.14
C TRP A 118 -16.93 -7.69 13.94
N PHE A 119 -18.25 -7.88 13.96
CA PHE A 119 -19.13 -7.39 12.89
C PHE A 119 -19.16 -5.86 12.82
N SER A 120 -19.11 -5.17 13.96
CA SER A 120 -19.05 -3.71 14.01
C SER A 120 -17.76 -3.18 13.36
N CYS A 121 -16.60 -3.73 13.73
CA CYS A 121 -15.31 -3.36 13.12
C CYS A 121 -15.30 -3.64 11.61
N THR A 122 -15.80 -4.81 11.22
CA THR A 122 -15.85 -5.23 9.81
C THR A 122 -16.75 -4.31 8.99
N SER A 123 -17.97 -4.04 9.47
CA SER A 123 -18.92 -3.13 8.84
C SER A 123 -18.38 -1.69 8.75
N GLY A 124 -17.72 -1.22 9.81
CA GLY A 124 -17.08 0.09 9.83
C GLY A 124 -16.00 0.26 8.77
N VAL A 125 -15.13 -0.75 8.59
CA VAL A 125 -14.11 -0.74 7.52
C VAL A 125 -14.77 -0.69 6.15
N VAL A 126 -15.79 -1.52 5.91
CA VAL A 126 -16.51 -1.55 4.62
C VAL A 126 -17.20 -0.22 4.34
N LEU A 127 -17.84 0.38 5.34
CA LEU A 127 -18.49 1.69 5.22
C LEU A 127 -17.48 2.79 4.84
N VAL A 128 -16.34 2.84 5.52
CA VAL A 128 -15.28 3.83 5.20
C VAL A 128 -14.73 3.61 3.79
N ALA A 129 -14.47 2.36 3.41
CA ALA A 129 -14.02 2.03 2.06
C ALA A 129 -15.04 2.46 0.99
N TYR A 130 -16.33 2.24 1.24
CA TYR A 130 -17.41 2.67 0.36
C TYR A 130 -17.47 4.19 0.21
N ILE A 131 -17.36 4.94 1.31
CA ILE A 131 -17.35 6.41 1.27
C ILE A 131 -16.17 6.92 0.42
N ILE A 132 -14.97 6.37 0.63
CA ILE A 132 -13.78 6.77 -0.12
C ILE A 132 -13.92 6.43 -1.61
N ALA A 133 -14.43 5.24 -1.92
CA ALA A 133 -14.63 4.78 -3.30
C ALA A 133 -15.66 5.63 -4.06
N SER A 134 -16.73 6.08 -3.40
CA SER A 134 -17.75 6.96 -3.99
C SER A 134 -17.32 8.42 -4.04
N ALA A 135 -16.40 8.83 -3.17
CA ALA A 135 -15.91 10.19 -3.13
C ALA A 135 -14.89 10.49 -4.23
N VAL A 136 -13.88 9.62 -4.43
CA VAL A 136 -12.72 9.92 -5.28
C VAL A 136 -12.92 9.45 -6.74
N PRO A 137 -12.91 10.36 -7.73
CA PRO A 137 -12.98 9.99 -9.14
C PRO A 137 -11.65 9.38 -9.60
N GLY A 138 -11.71 8.10 -9.99
CA GLY A 138 -10.61 7.39 -10.64
C GLY A 138 -9.63 6.70 -9.68
N PHE A 139 -9.39 5.41 -9.97
CA PHE A 139 -8.52 4.55 -9.15
C PHE A 139 -7.05 5.00 -9.11
N SER A 140 -6.51 5.51 -10.23
CA SER A 140 -5.09 5.92 -10.32
C SER A 140 -4.77 7.09 -9.39
N SER A 141 -5.66 8.08 -9.32
CA SER A 141 -5.51 9.26 -8.46
C SER A 141 -5.54 8.86 -6.98
N LEU A 142 -6.47 7.97 -6.61
CA LEU A 142 -6.56 7.41 -5.26
C LEU A 142 -5.27 6.67 -4.86
N VAL A 143 -4.81 5.74 -5.69
CA VAL A 143 -3.59 4.95 -5.38
C VAL A 143 -2.35 5.85 -5.32
N SER A 144 -2.23 6.80 -6.24
CA SER A 144 -1.14 7.78 -6.23
C SER A 144 -1.16 8.65 -4.97
N LEU A 145 -2.34 9.07 -4.50
CA LEU A 145 -2.49 9.87 -3.29
C LEU A 145 -2.12 9.07 -2.04
N ILE A 146 -2.63 7.85 -1.91
CA ILE A 146 -2.31 6.96 -0.78
C ILE A 146 -0.82 6.62 -0.76
N GLY A 147 -0.22 6.30 -1.92
CA GLY A 147 1.21 6.04 -2.03
C GLY A 147 2.07 7.24 -1.67
N ALA A 148 1.67 8.43 -2.09
CA ALA A 148 2.39 9.67 -1.78
C ALA A 148 2.31 10.01 -0.29
N LEU A 149 1.12 9.99 0.30
CA LEU A 149 0.91 10.33 1.71
C LEU A 149 1.41 9.22 2.62
N PHE A 150 0.74 8.07 2.59
CA PHE A 150 0.97 6.99 3.55
C PHE A 150 2.13 6.08 3.15
N GLY A 151 2.30 5.79 1.87
CA GLY A 151 3.38 4.90 1.40
C GLY A 151 4.77 5.43 1.76
N THR A 152 5.03 6.72 1.49
CA THR A 152 6.31 7.36 1.84
C THR A 152 6.54 7.44 3.36
N LEU A 153 5.50 7.78 4.12
CA LEU A 153 5.49 7.86 5.58
C LEU A 153 5.70 6.51 6.25
N ILE A 154 5.35 5.40 5.60
CA ILE A 154 5.50 4.04 6.16
C ILE A 154 6.82 3.41 5.71
N VAL A 155 7.27 3.65 4.48
CA VAL A 155 8.39 2.90 3.85
C VAL A 155 9.71 3.66 3.81
N LEU A 156 9.71 4.98 3.66
CA LEU A 156 10.96 5.73 3.45
C LEU A 156 11.40 6.41 4.73
N GLN A 157 10.54 7.21 5.33
CA GLN A 157 10.90 8.04 6.48
C GLN A 157 11.19 7.24 7.75
N PRO A 158 10.38 6.25 8.17
CA PRO A 158 10.62 5.53 9.42
C PRO A 158 11.90 4.71 9.37
N TYR A 159 12.23 4.10 8.24
CA TYR A 159 13.44 3.27 8.10
C TYR A 159 14.71 4.13 8.19
N ALA A 160 14.69 5.33 7.61
CA ALA A 160 15.77 6.28 7.79
C ALA A 160 15.88 6.75 9.25
N MET A 161 14.75 7.08 9.89
CA MET A 161 14.73 7.47 11.31
C MET A 161 15.19 6.34 12.25
N MET A 162 14.79 5.09 11.99
CA MET A 162 15.19 3.92 12.76
C MET A 162 16.71 3.72 12.71
N TRP A 163 17.32 3.87 11.53
CA TRP A 163 18.77 3.78 11.41
C TRP A 163 19.48 4.85 12.27
N TRP A 164 19.00 6.09 12.23
CA TRP A 164 19.54 7.17 13.08
C TRP A 164 19.30 6.95 14.57
N TYR A 165 18.17 6.35 14.94
CA TYR A 165 17.85 6.00 16.31
C TYR A 165 18.78 4.90 16.86
N ASP A 166 19.00 3.84 16.09
CA ASP A 166 19.90 2.74 16.44
C ASP A 166 21.34 3.23 16.57
N GLU A 167 21.79 4.10 15.67
CA GLU A 167 23.13 4.68 15.74
C GLU A 167 23.32 5.55 16.98
N ARG A 168 22.29 6.30 17.40
CA ARG A 168 22.35 7.13 18.60
C ARG A 168 22.47 6.30 19.89
N HIS A 169 21.93 5.08 19.91
CA HIS A 169 21.94 4.18 21.06
C HIS A 169 22.99 3.06 20.95
N GLY A 170 23.70 2.97 19.82
CA GLY A 170 24.74 2.00 19.54
C GLY A 170 26.12 2.42 20.02
N ASP A 171 27.05 1.48 19.96
CA ASP A 171 28.42 1.68 20.40
C ASP A 171 29.19 2.57 19.39
N SER A 172 29.55 3.79 19.80
CA SER A 172 30.13 4.84 18.93
C SER A 172 31.59 4.59 18.49
N SER A 173 32.10 3.38 18.71
CA SER A 173 33.54 3.10 18.83
C SER A 173 34.34 3.16 17.51
N GLN A 174 33.72 3.09 16.32
CA GLN A 174 34.46 3.20 15.04
C GLN A 174 33.61 3.85 13.93
N ARG A 175 33.61 5.19 13.85
CA ARG A 175 33.07 5.94 12.69
C ARG A 175 33.96 5.76 11.45
N ASN A 176 33.81 4.61 10.79
CA ASN A 176 34.58 4.25 9.60
C ASN A 176 33.96 4.83 8.31
N LYS A 177 34.63 4.76 7.15
CA LYS A 177 34.09 5.26 5.87
C LYS A 177 32.74 4.64 5.48
N ARG A 178 32.50 3.38 5.85
CA ARG A 178 31.22 2.68 5.67
C ARG A 178 30.08 3.31 6.47
N TRP A 179 30.39 3.85 7.65
CA TRP A 179 29.43 4.56 8.49
C TRP A 179 28.96 5.85 7.81
N TYR A 180 29.91 6.66 7.32
CA TYR A 180 29.57 7.89 6.59
C TYR A 180 28.74 7.61 5.33
N ALA A 181 29.04 6.52 4.61
CA ALA A 181 28.24 6.09 3.47
C ALA A 181 26.81 5.69 3.87
N ALA A 182 26.65 4.93 4.96
CA ALA A 182 25.33 4.54 5.49
C ALA A 182 24.53 5.74 6.01
N ALA A 183 25.18 6.68 6.72
CA ALA A 183 24.58 7.92 7.20
C ALA A 183 24.08 8.80 6.05
N MET A 184 24.91 8.98 5.02
CA MET A 184 24.54 9.72 3.81
C MET A 184 23.35 9.06 3.12
N TRP A 185 23.33 7.74 3.01
CA TRP A 185 22.23 6.99 2.41
C TRP A 185 20.93 7.10 3.21
N ALA A 186 20.98 6.97 4.54
CA ALA A 186 19.82 7.14 5.41
C ALA A 186 19.25 8.56 5.33
N SER A 187 20.09 9.59 5.39
CA SER A 187 19.66 10.98 5.20
C SER A 187 19.09 11.23 3.81
N PHE A 188 19.68 10.66 2.76
CA PHE A 188 19.15 10.75 1.41
C PHE A 188 17.75 10.13 1.31
N ILE A 189 17.54 8.93 1.86
CA ILE A 189 16.21 8.28 1.89
C ILE A 189 15.19 9.16 2.64
N PHE A 190 15.59 9.77 3.75
CA PHE A 190 14.71 10.65 4.52
C PHE A 190 14.27 11.87 3.69
N VAL A 191 15.23 12.59 3.09
CA VAL A 191 14.96 13.78 2.28
C VAL A 191 14.16 13.42 1.03
N ALA A 192 14.53 12.33 0.34
CA ALA A 192 13.78 11.83 -0.81
C ALA A 192 12.36 11.42 -0.41
N GLY A 193 12.19 10.81 0.76
CA GLY A 193 10.89 10.48 1.33
C GLY A 193 10.02 11.72 1.51
N CYS A 194 10.53 12.73 2.24
CA CYS A 194 9.84 14.02 2.43
C CYS A 194 9.51 14.71 1.10
N PHE A 195 10.45 14.73 0.16
CA PHE A 195 10.22 15.28 -1.17
C PHE A 195 9.10 14.55 -1.90
N CYS A 196 9.13 13.21 -1.91
CA CYS A 196 8.08 12.37 -2.51
C CYS A 196 6.72 12.57 -1.83
N THR A 197 6.67 12.75 -0.50
CA THR A 197 5.42 13.06 0.21
C THR A 197 4.85 14.39 -0.28
N ILE A 198 5.64 15.46 -0.27
CA ILE A 198 5.17 16.82 -0.61
C ILE A 198 4.80 16.89 -2.09
N SER A 199 5.74 16.59 -2.97
CA SER A 199 5.55 16.70 -4.43
C SER A 199 4.57 15.66 -4.97
N GLY A 200 4.54 14.45 -4.38
CA GLY A 200 3.60 13.39 -4.74
C GLY A 200 2.17 13.73 -4.34
N THR A 201 1.98 14.28 -3.14
CA THR A 201 0.64 14.71 -2.66
C THR A 201 0.14 15.87 -3.50
N TRP A 202 0.99 16.87 -3.77
CA TRP A 202 0.64 17.98 -4.65
C TRP A 202 0.23 17.49 -6.04
N GLY A 203 1.05 16.61 -6.65
CA GLY A 203 0.75 16.05 -7.96
C GLY A 203 -0.54 15.20 -8.00
N ALA A 204 -0.82 14.45 -6.94
CA ALA A 204 -2.06 13.67 -6.83
C ALA A 204 -3.30 14.57 -6.66
N LEU A 205 -3.20 15.63 -5.85
CA LEU A 205 -4.27 16.62 -5.66
C LEU A 205 -4.58 17.38 -6.94
N GLN A 206 -3.56 17.83 -7.68
CA GLN A 206 -3.77 18.51 -8.96
C GLN A 206 -4.50 17.61 -9.97
N LYS A 207 -4.14 16.32 -10.04
CA LYS A 207 -4.86 15.35 -10.88
C LYS A 207 -6.31 15.14 -10.42
N LEU A 208 -6.54 15.13 -9.12
CA LEU A 208 -7.89 15.01 -8.56
C LEU A 208 -8.75 16.22 -8.93
N ILE A 209 -8.22 17.43 -8.74
CA ILE A 209 -8.90 18.69 -9.08
C ILE A 209 -9.22 18.73 -10.58
N GLN A 210 -8.26 18.38 -11.44
CA GLN A 210 -8.49 18.28 -12.89
C GLN A 210 -9.57 17.26 -13.24
N ALA A 211 -9.58 16.10 -12.59
CA ALA A 211 -10.60 15.08 -12.79
C ALA A 211 -11.99 15.59 -12.38
N TYR A 212 -12.12 16.30 -11.26
CA TYR A 212 -13.39 16.92 -10.83
C TYR A 212 -13.87 18.06 -11.74
N HIS A 213 -12.97 18.80 -12.39
CA HIS A 213 -13.37 19.83 -13.34
C HIS A 213 -13.71 19.27 -14.72
N ALA A 214 -13.08 18.15 -15.12
CA ALA A 214 -13.33 17.50 -16.40
C ALA A 214 -14.59 16.62 -16.37
N ASP A 215 -14.78 15.83 -15.31
CA ASP A 215 -16.04 15.15 -15.02
C ASP A 215 -16.92 16.08 -14.19
N ALA A 216 -17.87 16.75 -14.84
CA ALA A 216 -19.02 17.37 -14.15
C ALA A 216 -19.98 16.32 -13.53
N GLY A 217 -19.48 15.11 -13.24
CA GLY A 217 -20.21 14.05 -12.54
C GLY A 217 -20.18 14.34 -11.05
N SER A 218 -21.36 14.55 -10.46
CA SER A 218 -21.49 14.77 -9.02
C SER A 218 -20.79 13.65 -8.24
N VAL A 219 -20.19 14.00 -7.09
CA VAL A 219 -19.86 13.01 -6.05
C VAL A 219 -21.10 12.13 -5.88
N TRP A 220 -20.97 10.80 -5.96
CA TRP A 220 -22.09 9.85 -6.00
C TRP A 220 -22.87 9.74 -7.33
N SER A 221 -22.24 10.01 -8.48
CA SER A 221 -22.86 9.65 -9.76
C SER A 221 -22.88 8.12 -9.94
N CYS A 222 -24.03 7.56 -10.29
CA CYS A 222 -24.17 6.14 -10.67
C CYS A 222 -23.62 5.87 -12.09
N ALA A 223 -22.69 6.70 -12.58
CA ALA A 223 -22.16 6.60 -13.93
C ALA A 223 -21.20 5.41 -14.05
N ASP A 224 -21.28 4.70 -15.19
CA ASP A 224 -20.38 3.57 -15.46
C ASP A 224 -18.95 4.07 -15.73
N ASN A 225 -18.02 3.70 -14.84
CA ASN A 225 -16.60 4.00 -14.94
C ASN A 225 -15.78 2.79 -15.44
N SER A 226 -16.45 1.75 -15.94
CA SER A 226 -15.81 0.50 -16.33
C SER A 226 -14.95 0.62 -17.59
N ASN A 227 -15.03 1.71 -18.36
CA ASN A 227 -14.34 1.89 -19.65
C ASN A 227 -14.55 0.71 -20.63
N SER A 228 -15.66 -0.02 -20.48
CA SER A 228 -16.02 -1.10 -21.40
C SER A 228 -16.77 -0.47 -22.58
N LYS A 229 -16.18 -0.50 -23.77
CA LYS A 229 -16.96 -0.37 -25.02
C LYS A 229 -17.49 -1.74 -25.44
#